data_AF-A0A7L3ZN97-F1
#
_entry.id   AF-A0A7L3ZN97-F1
#
_cell.length_a   1.000
_cell.length_b   1.000
_cell.length_c   1.000
_cell.angle_alpha   90.00
_cell.angle_beta   90.00
_cell.angle_gamma   90.00
#
_symmetry.space_group_name_H-M   'P 1'
#
loop_
_entity.id
_entity.type
_entity.pdbx_description
1 polymer ?
#
loop_
_entity_poly.entity_id
_entity_poly.type
_entity_poly.pdbx_seq_one_letter_code
_entity_poly.pdbx_strand_id
1 'polypeptide(L)'
;SQIEKLKQELIDLKQQAQEEMKKLADYYAQQIKELEEKFQKKVREIGQIQLERKLIKEFCREKASMEKELEVFKDSMEISNRRYQEVVVRLERRFLDEKKRLEEDVEKKQIMMAETTQCEAVLQLNSTGREVFKENVCLHGAFAYQLKETMELQKTKQKLEEDKTVLLQEKETSEGLIRKKILQINCQKAQIGDLQHKVAKLEMALCCMTRESERETQKTQHQALRENQASMVEIKKLQQLLEMKDWEMNRVKKLARNILNERTEVERFFLDALEHVKQEIISSRKHYKKKAQTAYYRKMMEASAGKEEFPKIKTFKSNINSTNSVYRDLEEAEKCYWEKIQFEKVDISELTWEQKEHVLRLLFAKMNGTNPW
;
A
#
# COMPACT_ATOMS: atom_id res chain seq x y z
N SER A 1 49.76 9.49 22.87
CA SER A 1 49.06 10.70 23.34
C SER A 1 47.55 10.54 23.20
N GLN A 2 46.70 11.13 24.05
CA GLN A 2 45.22 11.13 23.90
C GLN A 2 44.78 11.61 22.50
N ILE A 3 45.60 12.47 21.89
CA ILE A 3 45.43 13.02 20.54
C ILE A 3 45.52 11.95 19.45
N GLU A 4 46.34 10.91 19.61
CA GLU A 4 46.47 9.85 18.59
C GLU A 4 45.26 8.92 18.58
N LYS A 5 44.68 8.63 19.76
CA LYS A 5 43.45 7.85 19.85
C LYS A 5 42.28 8.56 19.20
N LEU A 6 42.11 9.87 19.48
CA LEU A 6 41.08 10.70 18.85
C LEU A 6 41.27 10.83 17.33
N LYS A 7 42.52 10.86 16.83
CA LYS A 7 42.80 10.84 15.39
C LYS A 7 42.40 9.51 14.75
N GLN A 8 42.66 8.39 15.41
CA GLN A 8 42.26 7.07 14.91
C GLN A 8 40.73 6.92 14.90
N GLU A 9 40.05 7.30 15.98
CA GLU A 9 38.58 7.29 16.05
C GLU A 9 37.93 8.17 14.96
N LEU A 10 38.53 9.31 14.63
CA LEU A 10 38.04 10.19 13.57
C LEU A 10 38.27 9.61 12.17
N ILE A 11 39.31 8.79 11.97
CA ILE A 11 39.54 8.05 10.72
C ILE A 11 38.52 6.91 10.59
N ASP A 12 38.30 6.15 11.66
CA ASP A 12 37.37 5.02 11.66
C ASP A 12 35.92 5.49 11.45
N LEU A 13 35.51 6.59 12.09
CA LEU A 13 34.19 7.21 11.86
C LEU A 13 34.02 7.72 10.42
N LYS A 14 35.07 8.29 9.81
CA LYS A 14 35.02 8.71 8.41
C LYS A 14 34.90 7.52 7.47
N GLN A 15 35.62 6.43 7.74
CA GLN A 15 35.51 5.20 6.95
C GLN A 15 34.11 4.60 7.06
N GLN A 16 33.54 4.53 8.28
CA GLN A 16 32.20 4.03 8.49
C GLN A 16 31.15 4.88 7.77
N ALA A 17 31.22 6.21 7.87
CA ALA A 17 30.31 7.10 7.16
C ALA A 17 30.44 6.95 5.62
N GLN A 18 31.65 6.72 5.11
CA GLN A 18 31.89 6.48 3.69
C GLN A 18 31.35 5.11 3.24
N GLU A 19 31.44 4.08 4.08
CA GLU A 19 30.87 2.75 3.85
C GLU A 19 29.34 2.81 3.81
N GLU A 20 28.72 3.52 4.76
CA GLU A 20 27.27 3.74 4.82
C GLU A 20 26.78 4.54 3.62
N MET A 21 27.49 5.60 3.23
CA MET A 21 27.22 6.38 2.02
C MET A 21 27.28 5.51 0.75
N LYS A 22 28.28 4.62 0.64
CA LYS A 22 28.38 3.67 -0.49
C LYS A 22 27.21 2.69 -0.52
N LYS A 23 26.89 2.06 0.62
CA LYS A 23 25.75 1.13 0.72
C LYS A 23 24.43 1.81 0.34
N LEU A 24 24.23 3.05 0.78
CA LEU A 24 23.04 3.83 0.44
C LEU A 24 23.01 4.19 -1.06
N ALA A 25 24.15 4.58 -1.63
CA ALA A 25 24.27 4.85 -3.06
C ALA A 25 24.00 3.60 -3.91
N ASP A 26 24.55 2.45 -3.53
CA ASP A 26 24.33 1.17 -4.21
C ASP A 26 22.86 0.74 -4.13
N TYR A 27 22.22 0.92 -2.97
CA TYR A 27 20.80 0.64 -2.78
C TYR A 27 19.91 1.48 -3.70
N TYR A 28 20.15 2.79 -3.79
CA TYR A 28 19.39 3.65 -4.69
C TYR A 28 19.72 3.38 -6.17
N ALA A 29 20.97 3.09 -6.52
CA ALA A 29 21.35 2.72 -7.87
C ALA A 29 20.63 1.43 -8.33
N GLN A 30 20.52 0.44 -7.44
CA GLN A 30 19.79 -0.79 -7.72
C GLN A 30 18.29 -0.55 -7.90
N GLN A 31 17.68 0.29 -7.05
CA GLN A 31 16.27 0.65 -7.21
C GLN A 31 15.99 1.40 -8.53
N ILE A 32 16.87 2.34 -8.91
CA ILE A 32 16.75 3.06 -10.17
C ILE A 32 16.81 2.08 -11.34
N LYS A 33 17.77 1.15 -11.32
CA LYS A 33 17.91 0.12 -12.37
C LYS A 33 16.66 -0.76 -12.48
N GLU A 34 16.10 -1.22 -11.35
CA GLU A 34 14.87 -2.02 -11.36
C GLU A 34 13.66 -1.25 -11.90
N LEU A 35 13.55 0.04 -11.57
CA LEU A 35 12.50 0.90 -12.10
C LEU A 35 12.68 1.15 -13.61
N GLU A 36 13.90 1.36 -14.07
CA GLU A 36 14.22 1.51 -15.49
C GLU A 36 13.88 0.23 -16.28
N GLU A 37 14.21 -0.95 -15.77
CA GLU A 37 13.87 -2.23 -16.39
C GLU A 37 12.34 -2.42 -16.49
N LYS A 38 11.60 -2.11 -15.42
CA LYS A 38 10.13 -2.13 -15.41
C LYS A 38 9.53 -1.13 -16.40
N PHE A 39 10.08 0.08 -16.45
CA PHE A 39 9.66 1.12 -17.39
C PHE A 39 9.88 0.69 -18.83
N GLN A 40 11.07 0.18 -19.16
CA GLN A 40 11.39 -0.32 -20.49
C GLN A 40 10.49 -1.49 -20.90
N LYS A 41 10.15 -2.38 -19.97
CA LYS A 41 9.16 -3.44 -20.23
C LYS A 41 7.79 -2.87 -20.58
N LYS A 42 7.31 -1.88 -19.82
CA LYS A 42 6.02 -1.21 -20.08
C LYS A 42 6.00 -0.46 -21.39
N VAL A 43 7.09 0.21 -21.77
CA VAL A 43 7.22 0.88 -23.06
C VAL A 43 7.09 -0.12 -24.22
N ARG A 44 7.72 -1.29 -24.12
CA ARG A 44 7.58 -2.36 -25.13
C ARG A 44 6.14 -2.89 -25.23
N GLU A 45 5.50 -3.16 -24.09
CA GLU A 45 4.10 -3.60 -24.03
C GLU A 45 3.16 -2.58 -24.68
N ILE A 46 3.32 -1.29 -24.38
CA ILE A 46 2.53 -0.20 -24.98
C ILE A 46 2.77 -0.14 -26.49
N GLY A 47 4.01 -0.28 -26.95
CA GLY A 47 4.34 -0.30 -28.38
C GLY A 47 3.61 -1.43 -29.12
N GLN A 48 3.57 -2.63 -28.53
CA GLN A 48 2.86 -3.77 -29.11
C GLN A 48 1.35 -3.53 -29.19
N ILE A 49 0.73 -3.03 -28.11
CA ILE A 49 -0.70 -2.68 -28.09
C ILE A 49 -1.04 -1.62 -29.14
N GLN A 50 -0.15 -0.64 -29.35
CA GLN A 50 -0.36 0.38 -30.39
C GLN A 50 -0.32 -0.19 -31.80
N LEU A 51 0.55 -1.17 -32.06
CA LEU A 51 0.60 -1.88 -33.35
C LEU A 51 -0.67 -2.70 -33.58
N GLU A 52 -1.09 -3.49 -32.59
CA GLU A 52 -2.33 -4.28 -32.64
C GLU A 52 -3.55 -3.39 -32.87
N ARG A 53 -3.62 -2.22 -32.21
CA ARG A 53 -4.70 -1.25 -32.41
C ARG A 53 -4.74 -0.71 -33.84
N LYS A 54 -3.59 -0.49 -34.49
CA LYS A 54 -3.53 -0.05 -35.90
C LYS A 54 -4.07 -1.14 -36.82
N LEU A 55 -3.64 -2.38 -36.62
CA LEU A 55 -4.10 -3.55 -37.40
C LEU A 55 -5.62 -3.74 -37.27
N ILE A 56 -6.16 -3.67 -36.04
CA ILE A 56 -7.61 -3.80 -35.82
C ILE A 56 -8.37 -2.67 -36.53
N LYS A 57 -7.84 -1.45 -36.53
CA LYS A 57 -8.49 -0.31 -37.19
C LYS A 57 -8.52 -0.48 -38.72
N GLU A 58 -7.46 -1.02 -39.31
CA GLU A 58 -7.39 -1.34 -40.74
C GLU A 58 -8.36 -2.47 -41.09
N PHE A 59 -8.34 -3.56 -40.33
CA PHE A 59 -9.28 -4.67 -40.49
C PHE A 59 -10.75 -4.22 -40.43
N CYS A 60 -11.11 -3.37 -39.47
CA CYS A 60 -12.48 -2.85 -39.37
C CYS A 60 -12.88 -2.00 -40.60
N ARG A 61 -11.94 -1.27 -41.22
CA ARG A 61 -12.20 -0.48 -42.43
C ARG A 61 -12.40 -1.40 -43.64
N GLU A 62 -11.55 -2.40 -43.81
CA GLU A 62 -11.66 -3.38 -44.90
C GLU A 62 -12.95 -4.19 -44.79
N LYS A 63 -13.28 -4.64 -43.58
CA LYS A 63 -14.53 -5.34 -43.30
C LYS A 63 -15.75 -4.50 -43.71
N ALA A 64 -15.78 -3.22 -43.34
CA ALA A 64 -16.88 -2.33 -43.71
C ALA A 64 -16.97 -2.10 -45.24
N SER A 65 -15.83 -2.07 -45.96
CA SER A 65 -15.82 -1.99 -47.42
C SER A 65 -16.39 -3.26 -48.05
N MET A 66 -15.94 -4.44 -47.61
CA MET A 66 -16.42 -5.72 -48.12
C MET A 66 -17.91 -5.94 -47.84
N GLU A 67 -18.40 -5.57 -46.64
CA GLU A 67 -19.82 -5.66 -46.30
C GLU A 67 -20.67 -4.77 -47.21
N LYS A 68 -20.18 -3.56 -47.55
CA LYS A 68 -20.87 -2.68 -48.49
C LYS A 68 -20.90 -3.23 -49.91
N GLU A 69 -19.79 -3.81 -50.38
CA GLU A 69 -19.72 -4.45 -51.70
C GLU A 69 -20.65 -5.66 -51.81
N LEU A 70 -20.74 -6.47 -50.76
CA LEU A 70 -21.66 -7.61 -50.70
C LEU A 70 -23.13 -7.18 -50.78
N GLU A 71 -23.52 -6.11 -50.06
CA GLU A 71 -24.89 -5.62 -50.12
C GLU A 71 -25.24 -5.10 -51.52
N VAL A 72 -24.33 -4.34 -52.15
CA VAL A 72 -24.52 -3.87 -53.54
C VAL A 72 -24.65 -5.04 -54.51
N PHE A 73 -23.86 -6.10 -54.36
CA PHE A 73 -23.95 -7.29 -55.21
C PHE A 73 -25.28 -8.03 -55.02
N LYS A 74 -25.72 -8.16 -53.77
CA LYS A 74 -27.00 -8.78 -53.42
C LYS A 74 -28.18 -8.02 -54.03
N ASP A 75 -28.20 -6.70 -53.90
CA ASP A 75 -29.22 -5.84 -54.51
C ASP A 75 -29.24 -5.97 -56.03
N SER A 76 -28.06 -5.99 -56.67
CA SER A 76 -27.93 -6.18 -58.12
C SER A 76 -28.48 -7.54 -58.57
N MET A 77 -28.16 -8.60 -57.83
CA MET A 77 -28.64 -9.95 -58.10
C MET A 77 -30.16 -10.05 -57.95
N GLU A 78 -30.75 -9.43 -56.92
CA GLU A 78 -32.19 -9.41 -56.70
C GLU A 78 -32.93 -8.67 -57.82
N ILE A 79 -32.44 -7.51 -58.24
CA ILE A 79 -32.99 -6.76 -59.37
C ILE A 79 -32.93 -7.58 -60.66
N SER A 80 -31.79 -8.24 -60.93
CA SER A 80 -31.61 -9.06 -62.12
C SER A 80 -32.57 -10.25 -62.13
N ASN A 81 -32.67 -10.97 -61.00
CA ASN A 81 -33.57 -12.11 -60.87
C ASN A 81 -35.04 -11.72 -61.06
N ARG A 82 -35.46 -10.58 -60.48
CA ARG A 82 -36.80 -10.02 -60.68
C ARG A 82 -37.07 -9.74 -62.15
N ARG A 83 -36.13 -9.11 -62.87
CA ARG A 83 -36.26 -8.85 -64.31
C ARG A 83 -36.37 -10.14 -65.13
N TYR A 84 -35.58 -11.17 -64.80
CA TYR A 84 -35.68 -12.46 -65.47
C TYR A 84 -37.05 -13.11 -65.25
N GLN A 85 -37.55 -13.09 -64.02
CA GLN A 85 -38.87 -13.63 -63.69
C GLN A 85 -40.00 -12.91 -64.46
N GLU A 86 -39.94 -11.57 -64.56
CA GLU A 86 -40.88 -10.78 -65.36
C GLU A 86 -40.85 -11.15 -66.85
N VAL A 87 -39.66 -11.43 -67.41
CA VAL A 87 -39.52 -11.89 -68.79
C VAL A 87 -40.14 -13.26 -69.00
N VAL A 88 -39.90 -14.21 -68.07
CA VAL A 88 -40.44 -15.57 -68.14
C VAL A 88 -41.97 -15.55 -68.11
N VAL A 89 -42.58 -14.89 -67.13
CA VAL A 89 -44.04 -14.79 -67.02
C VAL A 89 -44.67 -14.21 -68.29
N ARG A 90 -44.04 -13.19 -68.88
CA ARG A 90 -44.52 -12.59 -70.13
C ARG A 90 -44.38 -13.51 -71.34
N LEU A 91 -43.36 -14.36 -71.39
CA LEU A 91 -43.22 -15.35 -72.45
C LEU A 91 -44.24 -16.47 -72.28
N GLU A 92 -44.38 -17.03 -71.08
CA GLU A 92 -45.37 -18.06 -70.76
C GLU A 92 -46.77 -17.64 -71.14
N ARG A 93 -47.17 -16.41 -70.79
CA ARG A 93 -48.49 -15.88 -71.16
C ARG A 93 -48.70 -15.87 -72.67
N ARG A 94 -47.71 -15.39 -73.44
CA ARG A 94 -47.80 -15.36 -74.91
C ARG A 94 -47.90 -16.76 -75.51
N PHE A 95 -47.13 -17.71 -74.98
CA PHE A 95 -47.20 -19.10 -75.42
C PHE A 95 -48.56 -19.74 -75.15
N LEU A 96 -49.16 -19.48 -73.98
CA LEU A 96 -50.48 -20.00 -73.63
C LEU A 96 -51.58 -19.41 -74.52
N ASP A 97 -51.55 -18.11 -74.77
CA ASP A 97 -52.54 -17.44 -75.63
C ASP A 97 -52.48 -17.98 -77.06
N GLU A 98 -51.28 -18.18 -77.62
CA GLU A 98 -51.11 -18.71 -78.97
C GLU A 98 -51.49 -20.19 -79.09
N LYS A 99 -51.14 -21.00 -78.09
CA LYS A 99 -51.56 -22.40 -78.01
C LYS A 99 -53.08 -22.52 -78.02
N LYS A 100 -53.77 -21.73 -77.20
CA LYS A 100 -55.24 -21.72 -77.14
C LYS A 100 -55.87 -21.36 -78.47
N ARG A 101 -55.36 -20.33 -79.15
CA ARG A 101 -55.86 -19.93 -80.49
C ARG A 101 -55.77 -21.08 -81.50
N LEU A 102 -54.64 -21.79 -81.52
CA LEU A 102 -54.42 -22.91 -82.43
C LEU A 102 -55.34 -24.10 -82.12
N GLU A 103 -55.55 -24.40 -80.83
CA GLU A 103 -56.46 -25.46 -80.40
C GLU A 103 -57.91 -25.17 -80.86
N GLU A 104 -58.40 -23.94 -80.67
CA GLU A 104 -59.74 -23.53 -81.10
C GLU A 104 -59.95 -23.63 -82.63
N ASP A 105 -58.92 -23.33 -83.43
CA ASP A 105 -58.99 -23.41 -84.89
C ASP A 105 -59.05 -24.86 -85.40
N VAL A 106 -58.34 -25.77 -84.73
CA VAL A 106 -58.37 -27.21 -85.05
C VAL A 106 -59.74 -27.79 -84.68
N GLU A 107 -60.28 -27.44 -83.51
CA GLU A 107 -61.57 -27.92 -83.04
C GLU A 107 -62.71 -27.52 -84.00
N LYS A 108 -62.75 -26.27 -84.46
CA LYS A 108 -63.75 -25.79 -85.44
C LYS A 108 -63.72 -26.59 -86.74
N LYS A 109 -62.52 -26.89 -87.27
CA LYS A 109 -62.38 -27.67 -88.51
C LYS A 109 -62.85 -29.11 -88.34
N GLN A 110 -62.57 -29.72 -87.19
CA GLN A 110 -62.98 -31.08 -86.89
C GLN A 110 -64.51 -31.20 -86.79
N ILE A 111 -65.17 -30.24 -86.13
CA ILE A 111 -66.64 -30.19 -86.03
C ILE A 111 -67.26 -30.10 -87.43
N MET A 112 -66.79 -29.17 -88.28
CA MET A 112 -67.33 -29.01 -89.63
C MET A 112 -67.21 -30.28 -90.49
N MET A 113 -66.08 -31.01 -90.42
CA MET A 113 -65.90 -32.25 -91.18
C MET A 113 -66.77 -33.41 -90.65
N ALA A 114 -67.03 -33.44 -89.34
CA ALA A 114 -67.87 -34.47 -88.73
C ALA A 114 -69.36 -34.28 -89.11
N GLU A 115 -69.84 -33.03 -89.13
CA GLU A 115 -71.23 -32.72 -89.48
C GLU A 115 -71.56 -33.05 -90.95
N THR A 116 -70.64 -32.78 -91.88
CA THR A 116 -70.85 -33.06 -93.31
C THR A 116 -70.90 -34.56 -93.60
N THR A 117 -69.96 -35.32 -93.06
CA THR A 117 -69.88 -36.78 -93.26
C THR A 117 -71.04 -37.53 -92.60
N GLN A 118 -71.52 -37.07 -91.44
CA GLN A 118 -72.67 -37.68 -90.76
C GLN A 118 -74.00 -37.40 -91.47
N CYS A 119 -74.20 -36.19 -92.00
CA CYS A 119 -75.41 -35.85 -92.76
C CYS A 119 -75.55 -36.69 -94.04
N GLU A 120 -74.45 -36.93 -94.76
CA GLU A 120 -74.45 -37.70 -96.01
C GLU A 120 -74.69 -39.20 -95.78
N ALA A 121 -74.18 -39.77 -94.68
CA ALA A 121 -74.33 -41.20 -94.38
C ALA A 121 -75.75 -41.58 -93.91
N VAL A 122 -76.44 -40.69 -93.19
CA VAL A 122 -77.80 -40.96 -92.66
C VAL A 122 -78.87 -40.99 -93.76
N LEU A 123 -78.68 -40.24 -94.85
CA LEU A 123 -79.64 -40.15 -95.97
C LEU A 123 -79.72 -41.42 -96.83
N GLN A 124 -78.75 -42.35 -96.74
CA GLN A 124 -78.69 -43.57 -97.57
C GLN A 124 -79.25 -44.85 -96.90
N LEU A 125 -79.79 -44.80 -95.68
CA LEU A 125 -80.12 -46.00 -94.90
C LEU A 125 -81.63 -46.33 -94.82
N ASN A 126 -81.97 -47.61 -94.95
CA ASN A 126 -83.33 -48.19 -94.74
C ASN A 126 -83.74 -48.20 -93.25
N SER A 127 -85.02 -48.43 -92.93
CA SER A 127 -85.58 -48.30 -91.55
C SER A 127 -84.85 -49.15 -90.49
N THR A 128 -84.54 -50.42 -90.78
CA THR A 128 -83.77 -51.30 -89.89
C THR A 128 -82.33 -50.80 -89.69
N GLY A 129 -81.72 -50.23 -90.73
CA GLY A 129 -80.39 -49.61 -90.64
C GLY A 129 -80.38 -48.37 -89.74
N ARG A 130 -81.49 -47.61 -89.71
CA ARG A 130 -81.65 -46.46 -88.80
C ARG A 130 -81.79 -46.88 -87.34
N GLU A 131 -82.42 -48.01 -87.05
CA GLU A 131 -82.54 -48.54 -85.68
C GLU A 131 -81.19 -49.08 -85.17
N VAL A 132 -80.47 -49.86 -85.98
CA VAL A 132 -79.11 -50.32 -85.66
C VAL A 132 -78.17 -49.13 -85.47
N PHE A 133 -78.29 -48.08 -86.27
CA PHE A 133 -77.51 -46.84 -86.09
C PHE A 133 -77.83 -46.15 -84.75
N LYS A 134 -79.11 -46.02 -84.38
CA LYS A 134 -79.51 -45.46 -83.08
C LYS A 134 -78.96 -46.25 -81.91
N GLU A 135 -79.01 -47.57 -81.98
CA GLU A 135 -78.47 -48.45 -80.94
C GLU A 135 -76.94 -48.36 -80.87
N ASN A 136 -76.26 -48.29 -82.02
CA ASN A 136 -74.81 -48.09 -82.09
C ASN A 136 -74.38 -46.73 -81.50
N VAL A 137 -75.17 -45.66 -81.74
CA VAL A 137 -74.98 -44.33 -81.13
C VAL A 137 -75.19 -44.39 -79.61
N CYS A 138 -76.23 -45.09 -79.13
CA CYS A 138 -76.44 -45.29 -77.69
C CYS A 138 -75.29 -46.06 -77.03
N LEU A 139 -74.83 -47.15 -77.65
CA LEU A 139 -73.68 -47.93 -77.17
C LEU A 139 -72.40 -47.11 -77.18
N HIS A 140 -72.14 -46.32 -78.23
CA HIS A 140 -71.01 -45.38 -78.26
C HIS A 140 -71.08 -44.34 -77.15
N GLY A 141 -72.27 -43.82 -76.84
CA GLY A 141 -72.48 -42.91 -75.71
C GLY A 141 -72.15 -43.57 -74.36
N ALA A 142 -72.59 -44.81 -74.15
CA ALA A 142 -72.27 -45.58 -72.95
C ALA A 142 -70.76 -45.89 -72.84
N PHE A 143 -70.13 -46.30 -73.94
CA PHE A 143 -68.69 -46.52 -74.01
C PHE A 143 -67.89 -45.25 -73.75
N ALA A 144 -68.30 -44.11 -74.33
CA ALA A 144 -67.65 -42.82 -74.10
C ALA A 144 -67.74 -42.39 -72.64
N TYR A 145 -68.87 -42.64 -71.97
CA TYR A 145 -69.03 -42.39 -70.54
C TYR A 145 -68.10 -43.26 -69.70
N GLN A 146 -68.07 -44.58 -69.95
CA GLN A 146 -67.16 -45.50 -69.24
C GLN A 146 -65.68 -45.16 -69.49
N LEU A 147 -65.33 -44.76 -70.71
CA LEU A 147 -63.96 -44.32 -71.03
C LEU A 147 -63.61 -43.04 -70.24
N LYS A 148 -64.53 -42.08 -70.17
CA LYS A 148 -64.31 -40.86 -69.38
C LYS A 148 -64.13 -41.18 -67.89
N GLU A 149 -64.97 -42.04 -67.33
CA GLU A 149 -64.88 -42.45 -65.92
C GLU A 149 -63.55 -43.17 -65.61
N THR A 150 -63.13 -44.10 -66.49
CA THR A 150 -61.84 -44.79 -66.34
C THR A 150 -60.65 -43.85 -66.48
N MET A 151 -60.70 -42.86 -67.38
CA MET A 151 -59.66 -41.82 -67.49
C MET A 151 -59.57 -40.94 -66.23
N GLU A 152 -60.71 -40.54 -65.65
CA GLU A 152 -60.72 -39.75 -64.41
C GLU A 152 -60.24 -40.59 -63.20
N LEU A 153 -60.62 -41.87 -63.12
CA LEU A 153 -60.07 -42.81 -62.14
C LEU A 153 -58.56 -42.99 -62.31
N GLN A 154 -58.05 -43.02 -63.54
CA GLN A 154 -56.61 -43.13 -63.78
C GLN A 154 -55.86 -41.85 -63.38
N LYS A 155 -56.41 -40.66 -63.69
CA LYS A 155 -55.83 -39.38 -63.24
C LYS A 155 -55.79 -39.28 -61.71
N THR A 156 -56.89 -39.64 -61.03
CA THR A 156 -56.94 -39.60 -59.56
C THR A 156 -55.98 -40.61 -58.94
N LYS A 157 -55.87 -41.82 -59.51
CA LYS A 157 -54.85 -42.80 -59.09
C LYS A 157 -53.43 -42.25 -59.23
N GLN A 158 -53.10 -41.65 -60.37
CA GLN A 158 -51.77 -41.08 -60.60
C GLN A 158 -51.48 -39.95 -59.60
N LYS A 159 -52.45 -39.06 -59.35
CA LYS A 159 -52.30 -37.99 -58.36
C LYS A 159 -52.10 -38.52 -56.94
N LEU A 160 -52.84 -39.57 -56.56
CA LEU A 160 -52.65 -40.26 -55.28
C LEU A 160 -51.27 -40.91 -55.15
N GLU A 161 -50.74 -41.48 -56.24
CA GLU A 161 -49.38 -42.03 -56.26
C GLU A 161 -48.32 -40.92 -56.11
N GLU A 162 -48.48 -39.79 -56.81
CA GLU A 162 -47.62 -38.60 -56.66
C GLU A 162 -47.64 -38.06 -55.22
N ASP A 163 -48.83 -37.82 -54.66
CA ASP A 163 -48.99 -37.34 -53.28
C ASP A 163 -48.35 -38.29 -52.27
N LYS A 164 -48.51 -39.61 -52.46
CA LYS A 164 -47.87 -40.63 -51.61
C LYS A 164 -46.35 -40.54 -51.64
N THR A 165 -45.75 -40.28 -52.82
CA THR A 165 -44.29 -40.13 -52.91
C THR A 165 -43.79 -38.87 -52.21
N VAL A 166 -44.50 -37.75 -52.33
CA VAL A 166 -44.16 -36.49 -51.66
C VAL A 166 -44.27 -36.65 -50.14
N LEU A 167 -45.36 -37.24 -49.64
CA LEU A 167 -45.57 -37.48 -48.21
C LEU A 167 -44.50 -38.41 -47.63
N LEU A 168 -44.03 -39.41 -48.38
CA LEU A 168 -42.93 -40.26 -47.96
C LEU A 168 -41.63 -39.48 -47.79
N GLN A 169 -41.30 -38.61 -48.74
CA GLN A 169 -40.10 -37.77 -48.65
C GLN A 169 -40.20 -36.75 -47.49
N GLU A 170 -41.37 -36.16 -47.27
CA GLU A 170 -41.61 -35.25 -46.14
C GLU A 170 -41.49 -35.99 -44.79
N LYS A 171 -42.00 -37.22 -44.72
CA LYS A 171 -41.85 -38.07 -43.54
C LYS A 171 -40.37 -38.40 -43.27
N GLU A 172 -39.61 -38.82 -44.28
CA GLU A 172 -38.19 -39.15 -44.11
C GLU A 172 -37.35 -37.93 -43.68
N THR A 173 -37.59 -36.77 -44.29
CA THR A 173 -36.91 -35.52 -43.95
C THR A 173 -37.26 -35.04 -42.53
N SER A 174 -38.53 -35.09 -42.15
CA SER A 174 -38.98 -34.72 -40.79
C SER A 174 -38.42 -35.66 -39.73
N GLU A 175 -38.44 -36.98 -39.96
CA GLU A 175 -37.81 -37.95 -39.05
C GLU A 175 -36.30 -37.72 -38.91
N GLY A 176 -35.60 -37.44 -40.01
CA GLY A 176 -34.18 -37.11 -40.00
C GLY A 176 -33.87 -35.86 -39.18
N LEU A 177 -34.72 -34.82 -39.29
CA LEU A 177 -34.60 -33.59 -38.50
C LEU A 177 -34.83 -33.86 -37.01
N ILE A 178 -35.86 -34.64 -36.66
CA ILE A 178 -36.17 -35.01 -35.27
C ILE A 178 -34.98 -35.76 -34.66
N ARG A 179 -34.42 -36.76 -35.35
CA ARG A 179 -33.23 -37.49 -34.87
C ARG A 179 -32.04 -36.57 -34.61
N LYS A 180 -31.76 -35.64 -35.52
CA LYS A 180 -30.68 -34.64 -35.35
C LYS A 180 -30.93 -33.74 -34.13
N LYS A 181 -32.17 -33.28 -33.92
CA LYS A 181 -32.53 -32.45 -32.76
C LYS A 181 -32.40 -33.22 -31.44
N ILE A 182 -32.81 -34.49 -31.41
CA ILE A 182 -32.63 -35.36 -30.23
C ILE A 182 -31.14 -35.51 -29.90
N LEU A 183 -30.29 -35.79 -30.89
CA LEU A 183 -28.84 -35.86 -30.70
C LEU A 183 -28.27 -34.54 -30.15
N GLN A 184 -28.66 -33.41 -30.72
CA GLN A 184 -28.23 -32.09 -30.26
C GLN A 184 -28.62 -31.84 -28.79
N ILE A 185 -29.87 -32.12 -28.42
CA ILE A 185 -30.38 -31.98 -27.05
C ILE A 185 -29.59 -32.87 -26.09
N ASN A 186 -29.30 -34.12 -26.48
CA ASN A 186 -28.53 -35.04 -25.64
C ASN A 186 -27.10 -34.53 -25.41
N CYS A 187 -26.42 -34.02 -26.44
CA CYS A 187 -25.10 -33.42 -26.31
C CYS A 187 -25.13 -32.19 -25.38
N GLN A 188 -26.12 -31.31 -25.55
CA GLN A 188 -26.29 -30.13 -24.69
C GLN A 188 -26.56 -30.53 -23.24
N LYS A 189 -27.39 -31.55 -23.01
CA LYS A 189 -27.69 -32.07 -21.67
C LYS A 189 -26.45 -32.63 -20.97
N ALA A 190 -25.60 -33.36 -21.70
CA ALA A 190 -24.32 -33.84 -21.17
C ALA A 190 -23.41 -32.67 -20.78
N GLN A 191 -23.27 -31.67 -21.66
CA GLN A 191 -22.46 -30.48 -21.39
C GLN A 191 -22.98 -29.67 -20.19
N ILE A 192 -24.30 -29.54 -20.05
CA ILE A 192 -24.91 -28.90 -18.88
C ILE A 192 -24.56 -29.68 -17.60
N GLY A 193 -24.62 -31.02 -17.64
CA GLY A 193 -24.22 -31.87 -16.51
C GLY A 193 -22.76 -31.67 -16.10
N ASP A 194 -21.85 -31.63 -17.07
CA ASP A 194 -20.42 -31.39 -16.82
C ASP A 194 -20.16 -30.02 -16.20
N LEU A 195 -20.83 -28.98 -16.73
CA LEU A 195 -20.74 -27.62 -16.20
C LEU A 195 -21.30 -27.52 -14.78
N GLN A 196 -22.46 -28.14 -14.51
CA GLN A 196 -23.05 -28.20 -13.18
C GLN A 196 -22.11 -28.89 -12.18
N HIS A 197 -21.49 -30.01 -12.57
CA HIS A 197 -20.53 -30.70 -11.72
C HIS A 197 -19.29 -29.85 -11.44
N LYS A 198 -18.80 -29.09 -12.44
CA LYS A 198 -17.68 -28.16 -12.26
C LYS A 198 -18.03 -27.01 -11.32
N VAL A 199 -19.22 -26.44 -11.46
CA VAL A 199 -19.73 -25.38 -10.56
C VAL A 199 -19.80 -25.91 -9.13
N ALA A 200 -20.39 -27.08 -8.90
CA ALA A 200 -20.47 -27.69 -7.58
C ALA A 200 -19.09 -27.92 -6.93
N LYS A 201 -18.09 -28.36 -7.72
CA LYS A 201 -16.70 -28.50 -7.23
C LYS A 201 -16.09 -27.16 -6.82
N LEU A 202 -16.30 -26.12 -7.62
CA LEU A 202 -15.78 -24.77 -7.32
C LEU A 202 -16.46 -24.17 -6.09
N GLU A 203 -17.78 -24.34 -5.95
CA GLU A 203 -18.53 -23.90 -4.76
C GLU A 203 -18.05 -24.59 -3.49
N MET A 204 -17.77 -25.90 -3.55
CA MET A 204 -17.19 -26.64 -2.43
C MET A 204 -15.78 -26.17 -2.08
N ALA A 205 -14.92 -25.95 -3.08
CA ALA A 205 -13.59 -25.41 -2.85
C ALA A 205 -13.64 -24.02 -2.21
N LEU A 206 -14.51 -23.13 -2.71
CA LEU A 206 -14.72 -21.79 -2.15
C LEU A 206 -15.24 -21.85 -0.71
N CYS A 207 -16.22 -22.71 -0.42
CA CYS A 207 -16.75 -22.87 0.93
C CYS A 207 -15.66 -23.33 1.92
N CYS A 208 -14.82 -24.29 1.52
CA CYS A 208 -13.67 -24.72 2.32
C CYS A 208 -12.68 -23.59 2.56
N MET A 209 -12.28 -22.87 1.51
CA MET A 209 -11.35 -21.74 1.61
C MET A 209 -11.87 -20.62 2.51
N THR A 210 -13.16 -20.26 2.37
CA THR A 210 -13.79 -19.24 3.22
C THR A 210 -13.77 -19.66 4.68
N ARG A 211 -14.13 -20.92 4.98
CA ARG A 211 -14.14 -21.44 6.35
C ARG A 211 -12.74 -21.50 6.97
N GLU A 212 -11.73 -21.85 6.18
CA GLU A 212 -10.33 -21.83 6.63
C GLU A 212 -9.84 -20.41 6.91
N SER A 213 -10.14 -19.46 6.02
CA SER A 213 -9.83 -18.04 6.22
C SER A 213 -10.49 -17.47 7.48
N GLU A 214 -11.78 -17.74 7.68
CA GLU A 214 -12.50 -17.35 8.90
C GLU A 214 -11.86 -17.94 10.17
N ARG A 215 -11.44 -19.21 10.12
CA ARG A 215 -10.77 -19.85 11.25
C ARG A 215 -9.40 -19.21 11.57
N GLU A 216 -8.60 -18.93 10.54
CA GLU A 216 -7.29 -18.29 10.72
C GLU A 216 -7.42 -16.84 11.19
N THR A 217 -8.40 -16.09 10.69
CA THR A 217 -8.69 -14.74 11.19
C THR A 217 -9.10 -14.75 12.66
N GLN A 218 -9.99 -15.66 13.08
CA GLN A 218 -10.35 -15.81 14.50
C GLN A 218 -9.15 -16.19 15.37
N LYS A 219 -8.32 -17.12 14.92
CA LYS A 219 -7.11 -17.53 15.65
C LYS A 219 -6.13 -16.38 15.81
N THR A 220 -5.91 -15.60 14.74
CA THR A 220 -5.04 -14.42 14.75
C THR A 220 -5.59 -13.34 15.68
N GLN A 221 -6.89 -13.07 15.64
CA GLN A 221 -7.54 -12.12 16.56
C GLN A 221 -7.39 -12.56 18.02
N HIS A 222 -7.62 -13.84 18.33
CA HIS A 222 -7.44 -14.36 19.69
C HIS A 222 -5.98 -14.28 20.15
N GLN A 223 -5.03 -14.54 19.27
CA GLN A 223 -3.61 -14.40 19.58
C GLN A 223 -3.24 -12.94 19.89
N ALA A 224 -3.66 -12.00 19.04
CA ALA A 224 -3.43 -10.57 19.25
C ALA A 224 -4.06 -10.06 20.55
N LEU A 225 -5.26 -10.55 20.91
CA LEU A 225 -5.90 -10.21 22.18
C LEU A 225 -5.09 -10.70 23.40
N ARG A 226 -4.56 -11.93 23.35
CA ARG A 226 -3.70 -12.46 24.42
C ARG A 226 -2.41 -11.68 24.56
N GLU A 227 -1.76 -11.37 23.45
CA GLU A 227 -0.53 -10.58 23.43
C GLU A 227 -0.76 -9.17 23.96
N ASN A 228 -1.84 -8.50 23.53
CA ASN A 228 -2.20 -7.17 24.06
C ASN A 228 -2.46 -7.21 25.57
N GLN A 229 -3.13 -8.24 26.08
CA GLN A 229 -3.34 -8.40 27.52
C GLN A 229 -2.02 -8.60 28.27
N ALA A 230 -1.11 -9.43 27.74
CA ALA A 230 0.22 -9.64 28.32
C ALA A 230 1.03 -8.34 28.35
N SER A 231 1.08 -7.62 27.22
CA SER A 231 1.75 -6.31 27.11
C SER A 231 1.16 -5.28 28.08
N MET A 232 -0.15 -5.24 28.25
CA MET A 232 -0.80 -4.34 29.23
C MET A 232 -0.40 -4.63 30.67
N VAL A 233 -0.23 -5.91 31.03
CA VAL A 233 0.26 -6.29 32.37
C VAL A 233 1.71 -5.86 32.56
N GLU A 234 2.56 -6.04 31.54
CA GLU A 234 3.96 -5.61 31.59
C GLU A 234 4.10 -4.09 31.70
N ILE A 235 3.33 -3.33 30.90
CA ILE A 235 3.30 -1.86 30.97
C ILE A 235 2.93 -1.40 32.38
N LYS A 236 1.92 -2.01 33.01
CA LYS A 236 1.55 -1.68 34.40
C LYS A 236 2.67 -1.95 35.39
N LYS A 237 3.39 -3.07 35.25
CA LYS A 237 4.54 -3.39 36.11
C LYS A 237 5.67 -2.37 35.92
N LEU A 238 5.97 -2.01 34.68
CA LEU A 238 7.01 -1.01 34.37
C LEU A 238 6.63 0.38 34.89
N GLN A 239 5.37 0.78 34.81
CA GLN A 239 4.88 2.03 35.40
C GLN A 239 5.07 2.06 36.92
N GLN A 240 4.73 0.98 37.63
CA GLN A 240 4.95 0.88 39.07
C GLN A 240 6.43 0.95 39.46
N LEU A 241 7.30 0.29 38.69
CA LEU A 241 8.75 0.36 38.90
C LEU A 241 9.30 1.76 38.68
N LEU A 242 8.81 2.46 37.65
CA LEU A 242 9.19 3.83 37.37
C LEU A 242 8.78 4.76 38.52
N GLU A 243 7.55 4.66 39.01
CA GLU A 243 7.08 5.44 40.16
C GLU A 243 7.96 5.20 41.39
N MET A 244 8.25 3.94 41.73
CA MET A 244 9.14 3.59 42.86
C MET A 244 10.53 4.21 42.69
N LYS A 245 11.08 4.20 41.47
CA LYS A 245 12.38 4.81 41.17
C LYS A 245 12.35 6.33 41.29
N ASP A 246 11.27 6.99 40.88
CA ASP A 246 11.10 8.42 41.08
C ASP A 246 11.00 8.79 42.57
N TRP A 247 10.33 7.97 43.38
CA TRP A 247 10.31 8.14 44.84
C TRP A 247 11.71 8.02 45.47
N GLU A 248 12.48 6.99 45.10
CA GLU A 248 13.86 6.83 45.54
C GLU A 248 14.74 8.02 45.10
N MET A 249 14.63 8.42 43.83
CA MET A 249 15.34 9.56 43.27
C MET A 249 15.02 10.86 44.03
N ASN A 250 13.75 11.09 44.36
CA ASN A 250 13.34 12.25 45.13
C ASN A 250 13.90 12.22 46.57
N ARG A 251 14.00 11.04 47.19
CA ARG A 251 14.65 10.88 48.49
C ARG A 251 16.14 11.19 48.42
N VAL A 252 16.84 10.70 47.39
CA VAL A 252 18.26 11.01 47.16
C VAL A 252 18.47 12.51 46.92
N LYS A 253 17.64 13.14 46.09
CA LYS A 253 17.68 14.60 45.85
C LYS A 253 17.49 15.41 47.13
N LYS A 254 16.54 15.01 47.99
CA LYS A 254 16.34 15.65 49.31
C LYS A 254 17.56 15.51 50.21
N LEU A 255 18.14 14.31 50.28
CA LEU A 255 19.34 14.06 51.07
C LEU A 255 20.53 14.88 50.57
N ALA A 256 20.77 14.90 49.25
CA ALA A 256 21.83 15.69 48.64
C ALA A 256 21.64 17.19 48.93
N ARG A 257 20.40 17.69 48.87
CA ARG A 257 20.09 19.09 49.24
C ARG A 257 20.39 19.37 50.71
N ASN A 258 20.04 18.45 51.62
CA ASN A 258 20.34 18.61 53.05
C ASN A 258 21.85 18.67 53.29
N ILE A 259 22.62 17.75 52.69
CA ILE A 259 24.09 17.73 52.80
C ILE A 259 24.69 19.05 52.28
N LEU A 260 24.18 19.58 51.17
CA LEU A 260 24.62 20.88 50.64
C LEU A 260 24.28 22.04 51.58
N ASN A 261 23.09 22.03 52.19
CA ASN A 261 22.69 23.05 53.16
C ASN A 261 23.58 22.99 54.40
N GLU A 262 23.78 21.80 54.99
CA GLU A 262 24.67 21.58 56.14
C GLU A 262 26.09 22.05 55.82
N ARG A 263 26.63 21.70 54.64
CA ARG A 263 27.94 22.19 54.18
C ARG A 263 27.96 23.72 54.07
N THR A 264 26.91 24.32 53.52
CA THR A 264 26.80 25.78 53.39
C THR A 264 26.77 26.46 54.76
N GLU A 265 26.08 25.87 55.74
CA GLU A 265 26.05 26.36 57.12
C GLU A 265 27.43 26.28 57.79
N VAL A 266 28.12 25.17 57.63
CA VAL A 266 29.50 25.00 58.14
C VAL A 266 30.46 25.99 57.46
N GLU A 267 30.38 26.15 56.14
CA GLU A 267 31.20 27.12 55.41
C GLU A 267 30.96 28.55 55.89
N ARG A 268 29.69 28.93 56.10
CA ARG A 268 29.32 30.24 56.65
C ARG A 268 29.88 30.43 58.06
N PHE A 269 29.76 29.42 58.92
CA PHE A 269 30.32 29.45 60.27
C PHE A 269 31.84 29.68 60.25
N PHE A 270 32.60 29.01 59.38
CA PHE A 270 34.04 29.23 59.26
C PHE A 270 34.39 30.63 58.76
N LEU A 271 33.64 31.17 57.79
CA LEU A 271 33.83 32.54 57.33
C LEU A 271 33.57 33.56 58.43
N ASP A 272 32.48 33.39 59.19
CA ASP A 272 32.13 34.26 60.32
C ASP A 272 33.18 34.16 61.44
N ALA A 273 33.67 32.94 61.75
CA ALA A 273 34.72 32.73 62.73
C ALA A 273 36.06 33.36 62.30
N LEU A 274 36.43 33.24 61.02
CA LEU A 274 37.63 33.89 60.46
C LEU A 274 37.52 35.41 60.53
N GLU A 275 36.35 35.97 60.21
CA GLU A 275 36.11 37.40 60.31
C GLU A 275 36.20 37.88 61.76
N HIS A 276 35.60 37.14 62.70
CA HIS A 276 35.70 37.44 64.13
C HIS A 276 37.16 37.44 64.62
N VAL A 277 37.95 36.42 64.25
CA VAL A 277 39.37 36.36 64.62
C VAL A 277 40.17 37.50 64.00
N LYS A 278 39.91 37.87 62.74
CA LYS A 278 40.56 39.04 62.11
C LYS A 278 40.27 40.34 62.85
N GLN A 279 39.03 40.55 63.25
CA GLN A 279 38.65 41.73 64.05
C GLN A 279 39.37 41.74 65.41
N GLU A 280 39.49 40.58 66.04
CA GLU A 280 40.17 40.44 67.33
C GLU A 280 41.69 40.60 67.21
N ILE A 281 42.31 40.16 66.10
CA ILE A 281 43.71 40.49 65.77
C ILE A 281 43.90 41.99 65.67
N ILE A 282 43.03 42.69 64.93
CA ILE A 282 43.11 44.16 64.78
C ILE A 282 43.00 44.85 66.14
N SER A 283 42.05 44.41 66.97
CA SER A 283 41.84 44.93 68.34
C SER A 283 43.03 44.65 69.26
N SER A 284 43.55 43.42 69.25
CA SER A 284 44.72 42.98 70.01
C SER A 284 45.97 43.78 69.62
N ARG A 285 46.27 43.90 68.32
CA ARG A 285 47.39 44.70 67.80
C ARG A 285 47.29 46.17 68.22
N LYS A 286 46.09 46.75 68.15
CA LYS A 286 45.82 48.13 68.61
C LYS A 286 46.04 48.27 70.13
N HIS A 287 45.56 47.32 70.92
CA HIS A 287 45.74 47.30 72.37
C HIS A 287 47.21 47.15 72.77
N TYR A 288 47.91 46.18 72.16
CA TYR A 288 49.34 45.95 72.38
C TYR A 288 50.17 47.19 72.07
N LYS A 289 49.91 47.85 70.93
CA LYS A 289 50.56 49.11 70.57
C LYS A 289 50.37 50.18 71.65
N LYS A 290 49.14 50.37 72.13
CA LYS A 290 48.82 51.34 73.19
C LYS A 290 49.53 51.00 74.50
N LYS A 291 49.49 49.73 74.93
CA LYS A 291 50.12 49.25 76.17
C LYS A 291 51.64 49.37 76.12
N ALA A 292 52.26 48.98 75.00
CA ALA A 292 53.70 49.12 74.78
C ALA A 292 54.12 50.59 74.77
N GLN A 293 53.31 51.49 74.20
CA GLN A 293 53.54 52.92 74.21
C GLN A 293 53.48 53.50 75.63
N THR A 294 52.44 53.15 76.40
CA THR A 294 52.32 53.57 77.81
C THR A 294 53.47 53.02 78.67
N ALA A 295 53.84 51.75 78.51
CA ALA A 295 54.94 51.14 79.26
C ALA A 295 56.30 51.78 78.93
N TYR A 296 56.56 52.07 77.65
CA TYR A 296 57.77 52.77 77.22
C TYR A 296 57.86 54.18 77.82
N TYR A 297 56.79 54.98 77.71
CA TYR A 297 56.78 56.32 78.30
C TYR A 297 56.88 56.29 79.82
N ARG A 298 56.26 55.32 80.49
CA ARG A 298 56.39 55.13 81.94
C ARG A 298 57.86 54.91 82.34
N LYS A 299 58.54 53.96 81.67
CA LYS A 299 59.97 53.71 81.89
C LYS A 299 60.85 54.92 81.58
N MET A 300 60.51 55.68 80.53
CA MET A 300 61.21 56.91 80.18
C MET A 300 61.06 57.98 81.28
N MET A 301 59.88 58.11 81.89
CA MET A 301 59.64 59.01 83.02
C MET A 301 60.35 58.53 84.30
N GLU A 302 60.33 57.23 84.59
CA GLU A 302 61.02 56.63 85.75
C GLU A 302 62.55 56.77 85.65
N ALA A 303 63.11 56.59 84.46
CA ALA A 303 64.52 56.84 84.18
C ALA A 303 64.89 58.33 84.30
N SER A 304 64.01 59.23 83.85
CA SER A 304 64.23 60.68 84.03
C SER A 304 64.20 61.13 85.50
N ALA A 305 63.54 60.36 86.37
CA ALA A 305 63.53 60.55 87.82
C ALA A 305 64.71 59.86 88.54
N GLY A 306 65.66 59.27 87.79
CA GLY A 306 66.88 58.65 88.31
C GLY A 306 66.70 57.27 88.94
N LYS A 307 65.55 56.62 88.76
CA LYS A 307 65.23 55.32 89.38
C LYS A 307 65.65 54.10 88.55
N GLU A 308 65.75 54.26 87.23
CA GLU A 308 66.14 53.19 86.28
C GLU A 308 66.98 53.77 85.13
N GLU A 309 67.60 52.90 84.31
CA GLU A 309 68.28 53.29 83.07
C GLU A 309 67.30 53.64 81.94
N PHE A 310 67.70 54.56 81.05
CA PHE A 310 66.86 54.96 79.92
C PHE A 310 66.59 53.78 78.98
N PRO A 311 65.32 53.49 78.63
CA PRO A 311 64.99 52.41 77.71
C PRO A 311 65.51 52.70 76.29
N LYS A 312 65.92 51.65 75.57
CA LYS A 312 66.31 51.75 74.15
C LYS A 312 65.17 52.38 73.34
N ILE A 313 65.49 53.34 72.47
CA ILE A 313 64.50 54.06 71.63
C ILE A 313 63.61 53.05 70.92
N LYS A 314 62.29 53.13 71.16
CA LYS A 314 61.28 52.27 70.54
C LYS A 314 60.39 53.10 69.62
N THR A 315 60.22 52.65 68.38
CA THR A 315 59.39 53.36 67.38
C THR A 315 57.98 52.78 67.32
N PHE A 316 56.98 53.67 67.33
CA PHE A 316 55.55 53.31 67.27
C PHE A 316 54.89 53.66 65.92
N LYS A 317 55.67 54.22 64.99
CA LYS A 317 55.28 54.49 63.60
C LYS A 317 55.83 53.37 62.71
N SER A 318 55.08 53.01 61.66
CA SER A 318 55.55 52.05 60.66
C SER A 318 56.64 52.72 59.82
N ASN A 319 57.90 52.39 60.10
CA ASN A 319 59.07 52.79 59.30
C ASN A 319 59.95 51.57 59.12
N ILE A 320 60.24 51.24 57.86
CA ILE A 320 60.97 50.03 57.43
C ILE A 320 62.41 50.03 57.96
N ASN A 321 63.00 51.20 58.20
CA ASN A 321 64.40 51.32 58.62
C ASN A 321 64.61 51.29 60.15
N SER A 322 63.56 51.02 60.93
CA SER A 322 63.66 51.01 62.40
C SER A 322 64.08 49.64 62.94
N THR A 323 65.26 49.59 63.57
CA THR A 323 65.79 48.38 64.24
C THR A 323 65.16 48.10 65.61
N ASN A 324 64.24 48.93 66.12
CA ASN A 324 63.52 48.71 67.39
C ASN A 324 62.06 49.20 67.32
N SER A 325 61.18 48.42 66.67
CA SER A 325 59.80 48.82 66.38
C SER A 325 58.78 47.84 66.95
N VAL A 326 57.66 48.37 67.49
CA VAL A 326 56.51 47.56 67.94
C VAL A 326 55.94 46.69 66.81
N TYR A 327 56.04 47.16 65.57
CA TYR A 327 55.57 46.38 64.41
C TYR A 327 56.44 45.14 64.18
N ARG A 328 57.75 45.20 64.46
CA ARG A 328 58.61 44.03 64.36
C ARG A 328 58.31 43.02 65.47
N ASP A 329 57.96 43.47 66.68
CA ASP A 329 57.52 42.58 67.75
C ASP A 329 56.22 41.84 67.37
N LEU A 330 55.30 42.50 66.66
CA LEU A 330 54.07 41.90 66.14
C LEU A 330 54.34 40.92 64.97
N GLU A 331 55.24 41.26 64.05
CA GLU A 331 55.66 40.38 62.96
C GLU A 331 56.45 39.16 63.47
N GLU A 332 57.25 39.32 64.50
CA GLU A 332 57.98 38.23 65.15
C GLU A 332 57.02 37.30 65.91
N ALA A 333 55.97 37.84 66.54
CA ALA A 333 54.88 37.04 67.11
C ALA A 333 54.10 36.25 66.05
N GLU A 334 53.96 36.79 64.83
CA GLU A 334 53.35 36.10 63.69
C GLU A 334 54.26 35.00 63.11
N LYS A 335 55.59 35.19 63.13
CA LYS A 335 56.60 34.24 62.60
C LYS A 335 56.97 33.10 63.56
N CYS A 336 57.06 33.36 64.86
CA CYS A 336 57.73 32.49 65.84
C CYS A 336 57.10 31.10 66.11
N TYR A 337 55.99 30.72 65.49
CA TYR A 337 55.30 29.48 65.85
C TYR A 337 55.55 28.28 64.92
N TRP A 338 56.03 28.48 63.69
CA TRP A 338 56.23 27.36 62.74
C TRP A 338 57.62 26.74 62.76
N GLU A 339 58.65 27.43 63.26
CA GLU A 339 60.02 26.90 63.28
C GLU A 339 60.34 26.06 64.52
N LYS A 340 59.49 26.03 65.55
CA LYS A 340 59.90 25.54 66.89
C LYS A 340 59.02 24.49 67.56
N ILE A 341 58.03 23.93 66.89
CA ILE A 341 56.99 23.19 67.61
C ILE A 341 56.67 21.82 67.00
N GLN A 342 57.06 20.76 67.74
CA GLN A 342 56.39 19.47 67.75
C GLN A 342 55.41 19.48 68.93
N PHE A 343 54.10 19.50 68.68
CA PHE A 343 53.13 19.27 69.75
C PHE A 343 52.40 17.95 69.52
N GLU A 344 52.32 17.15 70.59
CA GLU A 344 51.48 15.95 70.66
C GLU A 344 50.00 16.32 70.95
N LYS A 345 49.74 17.50 71.55
CA LYS A 345 48.42 18.15 71.75
C LYS A 345 48.59 19.66 72.03
N VAL A 346 47.87 20.54 71.33
CA VAL A 346 47.78 21.99 71.61
C VAL A 346 46.35 22.33 72.00
N ASP A 347 46.14 23.05 73.10
CA ASP A 347 44.82 23.58 73.45
C ASP A 347 44.54 24.92 72.73
N ILE A 348 43.33 25.09 72.21
CA ILE A 348 42.91 26.29 71.46
C ILE A 348 42.96 27.53 72.35
N SER A 349 42.74 27.36 73.66
CA SER A 349 42.78 28.44 74.66
C SER A 349 44.15 29.12 74.75
N GLU A 350 45.23 28.38 74.46
CA GLU A 350 46.61 28.84 74.62
C GLU A 350 47.16 29.56 73.38
N LEU A 351 46.42 29.53 72.27
CA LEU A 351 46.82 30.14 71.01
C LEU A 351 46.59 31.66 70.98
N THR A 352 47.52 32.39 70.36
CA THR A 352 47.32 33.79 69.98
C THR A 352 46.24 33.92 68.91
N TRP A 353 45.66 35.10 68.75
CA TRP A 353 44.63 35.33 67.72
C TRP A 353 45.16 35.10 66.31
N GLU A 354 46.40 35.50 66.02
CA GLU A 354 47.10 35.21 64.76
C GLU A 354 47.25 33.71 64.49
N GLN A 355 47.50 32.90 65.53
CA GLN A 355 47.60 31.44 65.40
C GLN A 355 46.24 30.79 65.18
N LYS A 356 45.21 31.25 65.89
CA LYS A 356 43.82 30.79 65.70
C LYS A 356 43.36 31.05 64.26
N GLU A 357 43.75 32.18 63.68
CA GLU A 357 43.44 32.54 62.29
C GLU A 357 44.03 31.55 61.28
N HIS A 358 45.31 31.22 61.45
CA HIS A 358 45.98 30.26 60.58
C HIS A 358 45.39 28.85 60.72
N VAL A 359 45.10 28.40 61.95
CA VAL A 359 44.44 27.11 62.20
C VAL A 359 43.06 27.05 61.54
N LEU A 360 42.26 28.11 61.65
CA LEU A 360 40.95 28.20 60.99
C LEU A 360 41.06 28.16 59.46
N ARG A 361 42.03 28.86 58.87
CA ARG A 361 42.28 28.79 57.41
C ARG A 361 42.69 27.38 56.99
N LEU A 362 43.57 26.73 57.74
CA LEU A 362 44.01 25.36 57.47
C LEU A 362 42.86 24.36 57.59
N LEU A 363 42.03 24.48 58.63
CA LEU A 363 40.84 23.65 58.82
C LEU A 363 39.84 23.85 57.68
N PHE A 364 39.58 25.10 57.27
CA PHE A 364 38.70 25.41 56.15
C PHE A 364 39.24 24.87 54.81
N ALA A 365 40.54 24.97 54.57
CA ALA A 365 41.19 24.40 53.39
C ALA A 365 41.10 22.87 53.37
N LYS A 366 41.38 22.23 54.52
CA LYS A 366 41.27 20.78 54.70
C LYS A 366 39.84 20.27 54.50
N MET A 367 38.84 20.99 55.01
CA MET A 367 37.42 20.68 54.80
C MET A 367 37.02 20.75 53.32
N ASN A 368 37.58 21.71 52.57
CA ASN A 368 37.30 21.89 51.16
C ASN A 368 38.14 21.01 50.23
N GLY A 369 39.01 20.15 50.78
CA GLY A 369 39.89 19.28 49.99
C GLY A 369 40.99 20.04 49.24
N THR A 370 41.16 21.33 49.50
CA THR A 370 42.30 22.12 49.04
C THR A 370 43.43 21.94 50.05
N ASN A 371 44.30 20.96 49.83
CA ASN A 371 45.53 20.84 50.62
C ASN A 371 46.38 22.10 50.38
N PRO A 372 46.72 22.86 51.44
CA PRO A 372 47.70 23.94 51.33
C PRO A 372 49.08 23.31 51.56
N TRP A 373 49.56 22.56 50.58
CA TRP A 373 50.97 22.19 50.43
C TRP A 373 51.39 22.52 49.01
#